data_AF-A0A1M3E842-F1
#
_entry.id   AF-A0A1M3E842-F1
#
_cell.length_a   1.000
_cell.length_b   1.000
_cell.length_c   1.000
_cell.angle_alpha   90.00
_cell.angle_beta   90.00
_cell.angle_gamma   90.00
#
_symmetry.space_group_name_H-M   'P 1'
#
loop_
_entity.id
_entity.type
_entity.pdbx_description
1 polymer ?
#
loop_
_entity_poly.entity_id
_entity_poly.type
_entity_poly.pdbx_seq_one_letter_code
_entity_poly.pdbx_strand_id
1 'polypeptide(L)'
;MTTKVKLAIALMATVVSMNVQAQKKAPVKTPQAKTTAVSKTAQPTKAETMDWIASKMKENIVLRNGNEFVSYKDGLFIYKNNYGINKFCQYTYDLNKVTKMGDEYTDDLYISGRGLIYVECDYDRAGQGNSYNNLSISGPNYNNYRDAFSFTTDKALTERLRKAFATLVEYNATKKAPDEKF
;
A
#
# COMPACT_ATOMS: atom_id res chain seq x y z
N MET A 1 13.94 31.41 -39.85
CA MET A 1 13.80 29.96 -39.65
C MET A 1 12.65 29.70 -38.66
N THR A 2 11.44 29.55 -39.21
CA THR A 2 10.49 28.42 -39.03
C THR A 2 10.80 27.40 -37.91
N THR A 3 9.89 26.87 -37.08
CA THR A 3 8.41 26.91 -37.00
C THR A 3 7.97 26.37 -35.63
N LYS A 4 6.89 26.90 -35.03
CA LYS A 4 6.14 26.22 -33.94
C LYS A 4 5.11 25.30 -34.58
N VAL A 5 5.10 24.01 -34.23
CA VAL A 5 4.05 23.07 -34.66
C VAL A 5 3.13 22.80 -33.48
N LYS A 6 1.87 23.25 -33.58
CA LYS A 6 0.74 22.76 -32.77
C LYS A 6 -0.04 21.78 -33.65
N LEU A 7 -0.09 20.52 -33.26
CA LEU A 7 -0.94 19.52 -33.90
C LEU A 7 -2.33 19.56 -33.24
N ALA A 8 -3.35 19.89 -34.03
CA ALA A 8 -4.75 19.65 -33.68
C ALA A 8 -5.26 18.53 -34.61
N ILE A 9 -5.74 17.43 -34.03
CA ILE A 9 -6.36 16.34 -34.78
C ILE A 9 -7.88 16.49 -34.61
N ALA A 10 -8.53 16.95 -35.67
CA ALA A 10 -9.98 16.84 -35.84
C ALA A 10 -10.27 15.49 -36.51
N LEU A 11 -11.10 14.65 -35.87
CA LEU A 11 -11.68 13.49 -36.53
C LEU A 11 -13.07 13.86 -37.08
N MET A 12 -13.18 13.89 -38.41
CA MET A 12 -14.45 13.67 -39.11
C MET A 12 -14.50 12.20 -39.56
N ALA A 13 -15.63 11.53 -39.31
CA ALA A 13 -15.99 10.33 -40.06
C ALA A 13 -17.50 10.35 -40.32
N THR A 14 -17.86 10.43 -41.59
CA THR A 14 -19.22 10.40 -42.13
C THR A 14 -19.68 8.97 -42.42
N VAL A 15 -20.89 8.67 -41.94
CA VAL A 15 -22.03 7.91 -42.53
C VAL A 15 -21.78 6.66 -43.38
N VAL A 16 -22.42 5.55 -43.00
CA VAL A 16 -23.18 4.71 -43.95
C VAL A 16 -24.52 4.32 -43.34
N SER A 17 -25.60 4.75 -43.99
CA SER A 17 -26.98 4.31 -43.76
C SER A 17 -27.24 3.00 -44.52
N MET A 18 -27.92 2.05 -43.87
CA MET A 18 -28.54 0.93 -44.57
C MET A 18 -30.02 0.87 -44.18
N ASN A 19 -30.88 1.04 -45.20
CA ASN A 19 -32.31 0.76 -45.17
C ASN A 19 -32.55 -0.74 -44.98
N VAL A 20 -33.41 -1.12 -44.03
CA VAL A 20 -34.13 -2.40 -44.08
C VAL A 20 -35.59 -2.18 -43.71
N GLN A 21 -36.43 -2.84 -44.51
CA GLN A 21 -37.89 -2.76 -44.63
C GLN A 21 -38.68 -2.94 -43.33
N ALA A 22 -39.84 -2.27 -43.30
CA ALA A 22 -40.88 -2.41 -42.29
C ALA A 22 -41.54 -3.80 -42.28
N GLN A 23 -41.58 -4.43 -41.11
CA GLN A 23 -42.59 -5.42 -40.75
C GLN A 23 -43.20 -5.02 -39.39
N LYS A 24 -44.51 -4.77 -39.38
CA LYS A 24 -45.29 -4.54 -38.16
C LYS A 24 -45.33 -5.84 -37.33
N LYS A 25 -44.79 -5.81 -36.11
CA LYS A 25 -45.05 -6.79 -35.04
C LYS A 25 -45.24 -6.07 -33.71
N ALA A 26 -46.13 -6.64 -32.89
CA ALA A 26 -46.71 -6.16 -31.63
C ALA A 26 -45.71 -5.59 -30.60
N PRO A 27 -46.15 -4.76 -29.63
CA PRO A 27 -45.27 -4.17 -28.63
C PRO A 27 -44.73 -5.26 -27.69
N VAL A 28 -43.49 -5.66 -27.91
CA VAL A 28 -42.71 -6.45 -26.96
C VAL A 28 -42.34 -5.51 -25.82
N LYS A 29 -42.77 -5.83 -24.59
CA LYS A 29 -42.27 -5.18 -23.38
C LYS A 29 -40.75 -5.32 -23.35
N THR A 30 -40.05 -4.21 -23.55
CA THR A 30 -38.61 -4.12 -23.32
C THR A 30 -38.35 -4.53 -21.86
N PRO A 31 -37.51 -5.54 -21.58
CA PRO A 31 -36.97 -5.69 -20.24
C PRO A 31 -36.21 -4.40 -19.95
N GLN A 32 -36.62 -3.66 -18.92
CA GLN A 32 -35.79 -2.61 -18.36
C GLN A 32 -34.42 -3.25 -18.09
N ALA A 33 -33.39 -2.75 -18.77
CA ALA A 33 -32.03 -3.04 -18.42
C ALA A 33 -31.91 -2.73 -16.93
N LYS A 34 -31.71 -3.78 -16.12
CA LYS A 34 -31.27 -3.62 -14.74
C LYS A 34 -30.02 -2.76 -14.86
N THR A 35 -30.13 -1.51 -14.42
CA THR A 35 -28.98 -0.69 -14.09
C THR A 35 -28.16 -1.53 -13.13
N THR A 36 -27.09 -2.12 -13.64
CA THR A 36 -26.05 -2.73 -12.82
C THR A 36 -25.57 -1.59 -11.94
N ALA A 37 -26.01 -1.58 -10.69
CA ALA A 37 -25.49 -0.68 -9.69
C ALA A 37 -23.96 -0.79 -9.80
N VAL A 38 -23.31 0.34 -10.06
CA VAL A 38 -21.85 0.44 -9.92
C VAL A 38 -21.58 -0.02 -8.51
N SER A 39 -21.05 -1.24 -8.38
CA SER A 39 -20.70 -1.81 -7.10
C SER A 39 -19.75 -0.82 -6.45
N LYS A 40 -20.21 -0.12 -5.40
CA LYS A 40 -19.30 0.56 -4.48
C LYS A 40 -18.36 -0.53 -4.03
N THR A 41 -17.12 -0.53 -4.52
CA THR A 41 -16.08 -1.43 -4.04
C THR A 41 -16.07 -1.31 -2.53
N ALA A 42 -16.49 -2.36 -1.83
CA ALA A 42 -16.48 -2.39 -0.37
C ALA A 42 -15.05 -2.07 0.10
N GLN A 43 -14.88 -1.21 1.10
CA GLN A 43 -13.53 -0.92 1.59
C GLN A 43 -12.94 -2.20 2.21
N PRO A 44 -11.61 -2.39 2.12
CA PRO A 44 -10.95 -3.53 2.72
C PRO A 44 -11.11 -3.52 4.24
N THR A 45 -11.27 -4.69 4.84
CA THR A 45 -11.20 -4.92 6.29
C THR A 45 -9.81 -4.59 6.84
N LYS A 46 -9.70 -4.45 8.17
CA LYS A 46 -8.41 -4.25 8.84
C LYS A 46 -7.40 -5.36 8.48
N ALA A 47 -7.85 -6.62 8.48
CA ALA A 47 -7.01 -7.76 8.13
C ALA A 47 -6.52 -7.68 6.67
N GLU A 48 -7.42 -7.42 5.71
CA GLU A 48 -7.04 -7.27 4.30
C GLU A 48 -6.05 -6.11 4.08
N THR A 49 -6.23 -4.99 4.80
CA THR A 49 -5.29 -3.87 4.78
C THR A 49 -3.91 -4.28 5.29
N MET A 50 -3.84 -4.94 6.45
CA MET A 50 -2.56 -5.39 7.03
C MET A 50 -1.87 -6.44 6.15
N ASP A 51 -2.62 -7.40 5.62
CA ASP A 51 -2.10 -8.47 4.76
C ASP A 51 -1.50 -7.90 3.47
N TRP A 52 -2.18 -6.91 2.87
CA TRP A 52 -1.68 -6.22 1.70
C TRP A 52 -0.40 -5.45 2.01
N ILE A 53 -0.36 -4.68 3.11
CA ILE A 53 0.84 -3.95 3.56
C ILE A 53 2.01 -4.92 3.78
N ALA A 54 1.80 -5.99 4.54
CA ALA A 54 2.80 -6.99 4.86
C ALA A 54 3.34 -7.70 3.61
N SER A 55 2.47 -8.01 2.65
CA SER A 55 2.88 -8.55 1.35
C SER A 55 3.84 -7.60 0.62
N LYS A 56 3.53 -6.30 0.60
CA LYS A 56 4.40 -5.29 -0.04
C LYS A 56 5.70 -5.07 0.71
N MET A 57 5.68 -5.11 2.04
CA MET A 57 6.90 -5.13 2.86
C MET A 57 7.79 -6.33 2.53
N LYS A 58 7.22 -7.53 2.42
CA LYS A 58 7.97 -8.74 2.03
C LYS A 58 8.58 -8.61 0.64
N GLU A 59 7.79 -8.17 -0.35
CA GLU A 59 8.25 -7.99 -1.74
C GLU A 59 9.40 -6.98 -1.85
N ASN A 60 9.45 -5.98 -0.97
CA ASN A 60 10.41 -4.87 -1.04
C ASN A 60 11.52 -4.95 0.03
N ILE A 61 11.70 -6.11 0.66
CA ILE A 61 12.77 -6.29 1.65
C ILE A 61 14.14 -6.17 1.00
N VAL A 62 15.04 -5.39 1.61
CA VAL A 62 16.37 -5.09 1.06
C VAL A 62 17.35 -6.20 1.42
N LEU A 63 17.43 -7.21 0.56
CA LEU A 63 18.28 -8.40 0.78
C LEU A 63 19.78 -8.08 0.86
N ARG A 64 20.25 -7.05 0.13
CA ARG A 64 21.68 -6.66 0.10
C ARG A 64 22.27 -6.31 1.47
N ASN A 65 21.41 -5.96 2.43
CA ASN A 65 21.81 -5.62 3.79
C ASN A 65 21.74 -6.83 4.75
N GLY A 66 21.59 -8.05 4.23
CA GLY A 66 21.39 -9.26 5.03
C GLY A 66 20.03 -9.34 5.71
N ASN A 67 19.04 -8.58 5.22
CA ASN A 67 17.65 -8.71 5.67
C ASN A 67 17.00 -9.93 5.01
N GLU A 68 16.23 -10.67 5.79
CA GLU A 68 15.49 -11.85 5.33
C GLU A 68 14.10 -11.87 5.98
N PHE A 69 13.07 -12.07 5.16
CA PHE A 69 11.72 -12.25 5.68
C PHE A 69 11.63 -13.57 6.47
N VAL A 70 11.09 -13.53 7.68
CA VAL A 70 10.92 -14.72 8.52
C VAL A 70 9.46 -15.17 8.50
N SER A 71 8.54 -14.30 8.89
CA SER A 71 7.12 -14.65 8.99
C SER A 71 6.22 -13.42 8.99
N TYR A 72 4.94 -13.65 8.70
CA TYR A 72 3.88 -12.69 8.94
C TYR A 72 2.64 -13.43 9.45
N LYS A 73 2.10 -13.00 10.59
CA LYS A 73 0.88 -13.55 11.18
C LYS A 73 0.23 -12.54 12.12
N ASP A 74 -1.09 -12.39 12.06
CA ASP A 74 -1.90 -11.56 12.97
C ASP A 74 -1.39 -10.10 13.10
N GLY A 75 -0.90 -9.52 12.01
CA GLY A 75 -0.33 -8.16 11.99
C GLY A 75 1.13 -8.05 12.43
N LEU A 76 1.77 -9.16 12.83
CA LEU A 76 3.18 -9.21 13.22
C LEU A 76 4.05 -9.59 12.01
N PHE A 77 4.76 -8.62 11.45
CA PHE A 77 5.73 -8.84 10.38
C PHE A 77 7.12 -9.01 10.98
N ILE A 78 7.77 -10.16 10.73
CA ILE A 78 9.07 -10.49 11.27
C ILE A 78 10.09 -10.62 10.14
N TYR A 79 11.21 -9.92 10.29
CA TYR A 79 12.39 -10.14 9.45
C TYR A 79 13.64 -10.29 10.32
N LYS A 80 14.62 -10.99 9.79
CA LYS A 80 15.93 -11.18 10.40
C LYS A 80 16.94 -10.32 9.66
N ASN A 81 17.86 -9.70 10.38
CA ASN A 81 19.01 -9.02 9.81
C ASN A 81 20.31 -9.69 10.28
N ASN A 82 21.29 -9.78 9.38
CA ASN A 82 22.63 -10.29 9.64
C ASN A 82 23.66 -9.14 9.82
N TYR A 83 24.29 -9.07 10.99
CA TYR A 83 25.35 -8.13 11.37
C TYR A 83 26.76 -8.70 11.29
N GLY A 84 26.93 -9.88 10.70
CA GLY A 84 28.21 -10.56 10.55
C GLY A 84 28.16 -11.97 11.13
N ILE A 85 29.35 -12.56 11.32
CA ILE A 85 29.49 -13.95 11.74
C ILE A 85 28.77 -14.17 13.09
N ASN A 86 27.70 -14.96 13.05
CA ASN A 86 26.85 -15.31 14.20
C ASN A 86 26.30 -14.10 14.98
N LYS A 87 25.95 -13.02 14.28
CA LYS A 87 25.30 -11.84 14.87
C LYS A 87 24.05 -11.52 14.08
N PHE A 88 22.89 -11.83 14.65
CA PHE A 88 21.61 -11.62 14.05
C PHE A 88 20.68 -10.83 14.97
N CYS A 89 19.82 -10.02 14.37
CA CYS A 89 18.65 -9.49 15.07
C CYS A 89 17.39 -9.86 14.32
N GLN A 90 16.36 -10.26 15.07
CA GLN A 90 15.00 -10.35 14.58
C GLN A 90 14.26 -9.07 14.94
N TYR A 91 13.66 -8.48 13.93
CA TYR A 91 12.83 -7.30 14.01
C TYR A 91 11.39 -7.71 13.80
N THR A 92 10.52 -7.26 14.70
CA THR A 92 9.08 -7.42 14.59
C THR A 92 8.45 -6.05 14.42
N TYR A 93 7.65 -5.90 13.36
CA TYR A 93 6.74 -4.77 13.17
C TYR A 93 5.31 -5.21 13.50
N ASP A 94 4.71 -4.60 14.52
CA ASP A 94 3.31 -4.85 14.89
C ASP A 94 2.39 -3.81 14.22
N LEU A 95 1.77 -4.20 13.11
CA LEU A 95 0.85 -3.35 12.35
C LEU A 95 -0.38 -2.93 13.16
N ASN A 96 -0.73 -3.65 14.24
CA ASN A 96 -1.80 -3.25 15.16
C ASN A 96 -1.42 -2.05 16.05
N LYS A 97 -0.13 -1.70 16.12
CA LYS A 97 0.38 -0.57 16.90
C LYS A 97 0.61 0.69 16.06
N VAL A 98 0.33 0.65 14.77
CA VAL A 98 0.40 1.81 13.89
C VAL A 98 -0.65 2.84 14.34
N THR A 99 -0.20 4.03 14.71
CA THR A 99 -1.10 5.09 15.23
C THR A 99 -0.96 6.41 14.50
N LYS A 100 0.16 6.63 13.80
CA LYS A 100 0.43 7.84 13.05
C LYS A 100 1.28 7.51 11.83
N MET A 101 1.15 8.34 10.81
CA MET A 101 2.05 8.40 9.67
C MET A 101 2.60 9.82 9.57
N GLY A 102 3.71 9.97 8.85
CA GLY A 102 4.28 11.27 8.53
C GLY A 102 3.30 12.16 7.79
N ASP A 103 3.58 13.47 7.82
CA ASP A 103 2.71 14.46 7.19
C ASP A 103 2.48 14.13 5.72
N GLU A 104 1.25 14.37 5.27
CA GLU A 104 0.84 14.15 3.87
C GLU A 104 1.67 14.98 2.88
N TYR A 105 2.24 16.10 3.34
CA TYR A 105 3.00 17.05 2.54
C TYR A 105 4.52 16.83 2.54
N THR A 106 5.01 15.75 3.15
CA THR A 106 6.41 15.34 3.00
C THR A 106 6.53 14.32 1.88
N ASP A 107 7.57 14.45 1.05
CA ASP A 107 7.98 13.40 0.09
C ASP A 107 8.29 12.07 0.81
N ASP A 108 8.51 12.16 2.11
CA ASP A 108 8.75 11.06 3.02
C ASP A 108 7.43 10.45 3.51
N LEU A 109 7.42 9.13 3.60
CA LEU A 109 6.41 8.33 4.27
C LEU A 109 7.09 7.54 5.38
N TYR A 110 6.87 7.95 6.62
CA TYR A 110 7.25 7.19 7.82
C TYR A 110 6.00 6.84 8.63
N ILE A 111 6.03 5.72 9.32
CA ILE A 111 4.94 5.16 10.11
C ILE A 111 5.41 5.07 11.56
N SER A 112 4.58 5.48 12.51
CA SER A 112 4.95 5.48 13.93
C SER A 112 3.87 4.92 14.84
N GLY A 113 4.32 4.38 15.97
CA GLY A 113 3.47 3.74 16.95
C GLY A 113 4.23 3.37 18.21
N ARG A 114 3.59 3.46 19.37
CA ARG A 114 4.25 3.08 20.64
C ARG A 114 4.45 1.57 20.67
N GLY A 115 5.71 1.12 20.69
CA GLY A 115 6.04 -0.31 20.64
C GLY A 115 5.74 -0.94 19.28
N LEU A 116 5.71 -0.14 18.21
CA LEU A 116 5.54 -0.61 16.83
C LEU A 116 6.65 -1.58 16.42
N ILE A 117 7.86 -1.36 16.94
CA ILE A 117 9.05 -2.12 16.62
C ILE A 117 9.54 -2.81 17.88
N TYR A 118 9.78 -4.12 17.79
CA TYR A 118 10.50 -4.88 18.78
C TYR A 118 11.69 -5.59 18.13
N VAL A 119 12.84 -5.55 18.79
CA VAL A 119 14.10 -6.09 18.29
C VAL A 119 14.70 -7.02 19.32
N GLU A 120 14.94 -8.25 18.91
CA GLU A 120 15.68 -9.25 19.65
C GLU A 120 16.98 -9.54 18.91
N CYS A 121 18.12 -9.48 19.58
CA CYS A 121 19.41 -9.78 18.99
C CYS A 121 20.08 -10.91 19.76
N ASP A 122 20.78 -11.78 19.06
CA ASP A 122 21.62 -12.84 19.66
C ASP A 122 22.98 -12.32 20.16
N TYR A 123 23.14 -11.00 20.28
CA TYR A 123 24.36 -10.32 20.72
C TYR A 123 24.04 -8.98 21.41
N ASP A 124 25.06 -8.36 22.01
CA ASP A 124 24.98 -7.17 22.89
C ASP A 124 24.66 -5.84 22.17
N ARG A 125 23.57 -5.80 21.37
CA ARG A 125 23.00 -4.58 20.77
C ARG A 125 21.47 -4.55 20.70
N ALA A 126 20.76 -5.48 21.35
CA ALA A 126 19.29 -5.50 21.35
C ALA A 126 18.67 -4.15 21.79
N GLY A 127 19.30 -3.44 22.73
CA GLY A 127 18.82 -2.13 23.22
C GLY A 127 18.81 -1.00 22.20
N GLN A 128 19.71 -0.98 21.21
CA GLN A 128 19.79 0.09 20.20
C GLN A 128 18.72 -0.03 19.10
N GLY A 129 18.20 -1.24 18.87
CA GLY A 129 17.11 -1.45 17.92
C GLY A 129 15.76 -0.95 18.46
N ASN A 130 15.55 -1.09 19.76
CA ASN A 130 14.29 -0.78 20.45
C ASN A 130 14.08 0.71 20.75
N SER A 131 15.08 1.57 20.55
CA SER A 131 14.95 3.02 20.74
C SER A 131 14.16 3.72 19.63
N TYR A 132 13.90 3.03 18.51
CA TYR A 132 13.26 3.60 17.33
C TYR A 132 11.84 3.02 17.17
N ASN A 133 10.83 3.88 17.29
CA ASN A 133 9.41 3.51 17.16
C ASN A 133 8.83 3.86 15.78
N ASN A 134 9.70 4.04 14.77
CA ASN A 134 9.32 4.51 13.44
C ASN A 134 9.80 3.55 12.36
N LEU A 135 8.89 3.20 11.45
CA LEU A 135 9.12 2.45 10.22
C LEU A 135 9.18 3.43 9.05
N SER A 136 10.31 3.49 8.33
CA SER A 136 10.40 4.26 7.09
C SER A 136 9.87 3.45 5.90
N ILE A 137 9.04 4.07 5.06
CA ILE A 137 8.55 3.52 3.78
C ILE A 137 9.20 4.26 2.61
N SER A 138 9.20 5.60 2.61
CA SER A 138 9.90 6.43 1.63
C SER A 138 10.52 7.67 2.28
N GLY A 139 11.66 8.15 1.79
CA GLY A 139 12.28 9.40 2.26
C GLY A 139 13.81 9.32 2.45
N PRO A 140 14.54 10.46 2.47
CA PRO A 140 15.91 10.48 2.93
C PRO A 140 15.98 9.84 4.31
N ASN A 141 16.92 8.92 4.48
CA ASN A 141 17.10 8.21 5.72
C ASN A 141 17.65 9.21 6.77
N TYR A 142 16.75 9.96 7.42
CA TYR A 142 17.09 11.00 8.38
C TYR A 142 17.57 10.33 9.68
N ASN A 143 18.86 9.96 9.65
CA ASN A 143 19.71 9.70 10.80
C ASN A 143 19.30 8.54 11.72
N ASN A 144 19.44 7.29 11.24
CA ASN A 144 19.60 6.04 12.03
C ASN A 144 18.50 4.97 11.88
N TYR A 145 17.52 5.14 10.99
CA TYR A 145 16.53 4.08 10.73
C TYR A 145 17.10 3.12 9.68
N ARG A 146 17.25 1.84 10.01
CA ARG A 146 17.75 0.85 9.05
C ARG A 146 16.77 0.70 7.89
N ASP A 147 17.24 0.81 6.64
CA ASP A 147 16.45 0.57 5.43
C ASP A 147 16.19 -0.94 5.26
N ALA A 148 15.20 -1.44 6.01
CA ALA A 148 14.71 -2.81 5.87
C ALA A 148 14.00 -3.01 4.52
N PHE A 149 13.40 -1.95 3.98
CA PHE A 149 12.62 -1.95 2.75
C PHE A 149 13.09 -0.85 1.78
N SER A 150 12.82 -1.04 0.49
CA SER A 150 13.14 -0.06 -0.55
C SER A 150 11.94 0.22 -1.44
N PHE A 151 11.06 1.14 -1.03
CA PHE A 151 9.90 1.56 -1.82
C PHE A 151 10.11 2.84 -2.64
N THR A 152 11.18 3.58 -2.37
CA THR A 152 11.44 4.94 -2.89
C THR A 152 11.46 5.06 -4.41
N THR A 153 11.76 3.98 -5.14
CA THR A 153 11.77 3.97 -6.62
C THR A 153 10.37 3.85 -7.23
N ASP A 154 9.38 3.37 -6.48
CA ASP A 154 8.00 3.18 -6.96
C ASP A 154 7.04 4.16 -6.27
N LYS A 155 6.87 5.33 -6.89
CA LYS A 155 5.99 6.39 -6.39
C LYS A 155 4.52 5.96 -6.32
N ALA A 156 4.07 5.15 -7.29
CA ALA A 156 2.68 4.70 -7.33
C ALA A 156 2.38 3.71 -6.19
N LEU A 157 3.31 2.79 -5.92
CA LEU A 157 3.21 1.90 -4.77
C LEU A 157 3.28 2.68 -3.45
N THR A 158 4.20 3.65 -3.34
CA THR A 158 4.33 4.49 -2.15
C THR A 158 3.03 5.23 -1.83
N GLU A 159 2.35 5.81 -2.82
CA GLU A 159 1.05 6.46 -2.61
C GLU A 159 -0.06 5.48 -2.23
N ARG A 160 -0.02 4.25 -2.74
CA ARG A 160 -0.96 3.20 -2.30
C ARG A 160 -0.68 2.76 -0.87
N LEU A 161 0.58 2.64 -0.48
CA LEU A 161 0.99 2.37 0.90
C LEU A 161 0.56 3.51 1.83
N ARG A 162 0.73 4.77 1.43
CA ARG A 162 0.26 5.94 2.17
C ARG A 162 -1.23 5.82 2.50
N LYS A 163 -2.06 5.51 1.50
CA LYS A 163 -3.50 5.31 1.69
C LYS A 163 -3.81 4.11 2.59
N ALA A 164 -3.14 2.98 2.38
CA ALA A 164 -3.36 1.78 3.20
C ALA A 164 -2.98 2.01 4.68
N PHE A 165 -1.88 2.72 4.95
CA PHE A 165 -1.49 3.08 6.31
C PHE A 165 -2.43 4.10 6.94
N ALA A 166 -2.95 5.07 6.19
CA ALA A 166 -3.99 5.98 6.68
C ALA A 166 -5.23 5.21 7.14
N THR A 167 -5.73 4.29 6.31
CA THR A 167 -6.83 3.39 6.67
C THR A 167 -6.49 2.53 7.90
N LEU A 168 -5.27 2.01 8.00
CA LEU A 168 -4.85 1.23 9.16
C LEU A 168 -4.78 2.06 10.45
N VAL A 169 -4.37 3.34 10.38
CA VAL A 169 -4.41 4.28 11.50
C VAL A 169 -5.84 4.46 11.99
N GLU A 170 -6.81 4.66 11.08
CA GLU A 170 -8.23 4.77 11.43
C GLU A 170 -8.76 3.50 12.10
N TYR A 171 -8.41 2.33 11.57
CA TYR A 171 -8.76 1.03 12.16
C TYR A 171 -8.14 0.81 13.55
N ASN A 172 -6.92 1.30 13.81
CA ASN A 172 -6.27 1.16 15.10
C ASN A 172 -6.75 2.20 16.13
N ALA A 173 -7.20 3.37 15.67
CA ALA A 173 -7.75 4.43 16.53
C ALA A 173 -9.19 4.12 16.98
N THR A 174 -9.98 3.53 16.08
CA THR A 174 -11.34 3.11 16.39
C THR A 174 -11.29 1.71 17.00
N LYS A 175 -11.85 1.50 18.21
CA LYS A 175 -11.98 0.16 18.82
C LYS A 175 -13.04 -0.69 18.08
N LYS A 176 -12.95 -0.78 16.76
CA LYS A 176 -13.87 -1.53 15.90
C LYS A 176 -13.47 -3.01 15.86
N ALA A 177 -14.46 -3.87 15.64
CA ALA A 177 -14.20 -5.30 15.50
C ALA A 177 -13.36 -5.55 14.23
N PRO A 178 -12.47 -6.58 14.21
CA PRO A 178 -11.59 -6.88 13.06
C PRO A 178 -12.31 -7.04 11.71
N ASP A 179 -13.58 -7.43 11.73
CA ASP A 179 -14.40 -7.69 10.55
C ASP A 179 -15.27 -6.50 10.09
N GLU A 180 -15.19 -5.36 10.79
CA GLU A 180 -15.97 -4.18 10.44
C GLU A 180 -15.37 -3.48 9.22
N LYS A 181 -16.12 -3.47 8.10
CA LYS A 181 -15.75 -2.76 6.86
C LYS A 181 -16.07 -1.27 6.98
N PHE A 182 -15.24 -0.43 6.37
CA PHE A 182 -15.58 0.97 6.08
C PHE A 182 -16.25 1.14 4.70
#